data_AF-A0A5N6G0E8-F1
#
_entry.id   AF-A0A5N6G0E8-F1
#
_cell.length_a   1.000
_cell.length_b   1.000
_cell.length_c   1.000
_cell.angle_alpha   90.00
_cell.angle_beta   90.00
_cell.angle_gamma   90.00
#
_symmetry.space_group_name_H-M   'P 1'
#
loop_
_entity.id
_entity.type
_entity.pdbx_description
1 polymer ?
#
loop_
_entity_poly.entity_id
_entity_poly.type
_entity_poly.pdbx_seq_one_letter_code
_entity_poly.pdbx_strand_id
1 'polypeptide(L)'
;MAHQGPSRPFRPIAPRTLPDPVPPPTPRSLGSGVEEIKIRRASAACTECKRRRTKCSADTTGPPCAECALHGRDCVVDEFADKRRKVAARRAQEELGYYRGFVEQLLKAIRCGEETDVQAIVAVIRSGASHDEIRAVVRGLLRRNVEEEEDMPDGVGQGTETDEGSKDVTPDGWFN
;
A
#
# COMPACT_ATOMS: atom_id res chain seq x y z
N MET A 1 8.09 -42.19 17.61
CA MET A 1 7.00 -41.37 18.17
C MET A 1 6.14 -40.91 17.01
N ALA A 2 4.97 -41.51 16.81
CA ALA A 2 4.13 -41.29 15.62
C ALA A 2 3.05 -40.22 15.91
N HIS A 3 3.01 -39.17 15.10
CA HIS A 3 1.97 -38.15 15.13
C HIS A 3 0.71 -38.68 14.43
N GLN A 4 -0.32 -38.99 15.21
CA GLN A 4 -1.65 -39.30 14.66
C GLN A 4 -2.31 -37.99 14.22
N GLY A 5 -2.47 -37.80 12.91
CA GLY A 5 -3.25 -36.71 12.34
C GLY A 5 -4.77 -36.89 12.58
N PRO A 6 -5.57 -35.81 12.50
CA PRO A 6 -7.01 -35.90 12.75
C PRO A 6 -7.71 -36.74 11.68
N SER A 7 -8.40 -37.80 12.13
CA SER A 7 -9.07 -38.83 11.31
C SER A 7 -10.41 -38.40 10.69
N ARG A 8 -10.72 -37.10 10.66
CA ARG A 8 -12.03 -36.62 10.20
C ARG A 8 -11.92 -36.01 8.80
N PRO A 9 -12.68 -36.51 7.81
CA PRO A 9 -12.69 -35.90 6.49
C PRO A 9 -13.25 -34.47 6.57
N PHE A 10 -12.65 -33.57 5.80
CA PHE A 10 -13.13 -32.19 5.67
C PHE A 10 -14.56 -32.20 5.10
N ARG A 11 -15.45 -31.41 5.71
CA ARG A 11 -16.81 -31.26 5.20
C ARG A 11 -16.80 -30.35 3.96
N PRO A 12 -17.51 -30.73 2.88
CA PRO A 12 -17.67 -29.88 1.71
C PRO A 12 -18.33 -28.55 2.10
N ILE A 13 -17.85 -27.44 1.53
CA ILE A 13 -18.49 -26.12 1.66
C ILE A 13 -19.76 -26.16 0.80
N ALA A 14 -20.93 -26.20 1.43
CA ALA A 14 -22.20 -26.13 0.72
C ALA A 14 -22.43 -24.69 0.20
N PRO A 15 -22.87 -24.50 -1.06
CA PRO A 15 -23.23 -23.19 -1.58
C PRO A 15 -24.41 -22.59 -0.80
N ARG A 16 -24.42 -21.26 -0.68
CA ARG A 16 -25.51 -20.53 -0.02
C ARG A 16 -26.81 -20.80 -0.78
N THR A 17 -27.74 -21.53 -0.14
CA THR A 17 -29.10 -21.65 -0.64
C THR A 17 -29.74 -20.27 -0.62
N LEU A 18 -30.25 -19.82 -1.77
CA LEU A 18 -31.04 -18.61 -1.85
C LEU A 18 -32.31 -18.82 -1.01
N PRO A 19 -32.68 -17.89 -0.12
CA PRO A 19 -33.94 -18.00 0.60
C PRO A 19 -35.11 -17.94 -0.39
N ASP A 20 -36.09 -18.82 -0.19
CA ASP A 20 -37.35 -18.84 -0.93
C ASP A 20 -38.04 -17.46 -0.91
N PRO A 21 -38.79 -17.09 -1.95
CA PRO A 21 -39.49 -15.81 -2.00
C PRO A 21 -40.53 -15.74 -0.87
N VAL A 22 -40.27 -14.83 0.07
CA VAL A 22 -41.15 -14.52 1.20
C VAL A 22 -42.48 -13.97 0.67
N PRO A 23 -43.65 -14.44 1.15
CA PRO A 23 -44.94 -13.87 0.78
C PRO A 23 -45.08 -12.42 1.29
N PRO A 24 -45.89 -11.57 0.64
CA PRO A 24 -45.93 -10.12 0.89
C PRO A 24 -46.38 -9.78 2.32
N PRO A 25 -45.84 -8.70 2.92
CA PRO A 25 -46.16 -8.31 4.29
C PRO A 25 -47.58 -7.71 4.37
N THR A 26 -48.39 -8.25 5.29
CA THR A 26 -49.64 -7.60 5.71
C THR A 26 -49.34 -6.34 6.53
N PRO A 27 -50.06 -5.22 6.34
CA PRO A 27 -49.82 -4.01 7.10
C PRO A 27 -50.41 -4.17 8.51
N ARG A 28 -49.55 -4.23 9.53
CA ARG A 28 -49.97 -4.09 10.92
C ARG A 28 -49.14 -3.01 11.61
N SER A 29 -49.86 -1.91 11.84
CA SER A 29 -49.84 -1.03 13.02
C SER A 29 -48.56 -0.27 13.39
N LEU A 30 -48.73 1.06 13.45
CA LEU A 30 -47.85 2.05 14.07
C LEU A 30 -47.21 1.53 15.36
N GLY A 31 -45.88 1.61 15.44
CA GLY A 31 -45.14 1.33 16.66
C GLY A 31 -43.64 1.60 16.52
N SER A 32 -43.24 2.78 16.99
CA SER A 32 -41.90 3.15 17.48
C SER A 32 -40.70 3.06 16.52
N GLY A 33 -40.24 4.23 16.09
CA GLY A 33 -38.93 4.40 15.47
C GLY A 33 -37.82 3.98 16.44
N VAL A 34 -37.22 2.82 16.19
CA VAL A 34 -35.84 2.56 16.57
C VAL A 34 -35.07 2.74 15.28
N GLU A 35 -34.37 3.88 15.16
CA GLU A 35 -33.31 4.05 14.17
C GLU A 35 -32.51 2.76 14.14
N GLU A 36 -32.56 2.06 13.01
CA GLU A 36 -31.88 0.81 12.79
C GLU A 36 -30.39 1.11 12.88
N ILE A 37 -29.81 1.02 14.09
CA ILE A 37 -28.37 1.12 14.34
C ILE A 37 -27.78 -0.04 13.56
N LYS A 38 -27.47 0.25 12.30
CA LYS A 38 -26.94 -0.69 11.34
C LYS A 38 -25.65 -1.17 11.97
N ILE A 39 -25.68 -2.35 12.58
CA ILE A 39 -24.58 -2.90 13.37
C ILE A 39 -23.42 -3.08 12.40
N ARG A 40 -22.59 -2.05 12.27
CA ARG A 40 -21.38 -2.09 11.47
C ARG A 40 -20.46 -3.07 12.17
N ARG A 41 -20.01 -4.08 11.44
CA ARG A 41 -19.02 -5.03 11.97
C ARG A 41 -17.83 -4.22 12.45
N ALA A 42 -17.46 -4.43 13.72
CA ALA A 42 -16.37 -3.69 14.33
C ALA A 42 -15.10 -3.86 13.47
N SER A 43 -14.54 -2.75 13.02
CA SER A 43 -13.43 -2.70 12.09
C SER A 43 -12.10 -2.94 12.82
N ALA A 44 -12.07 -2.71 14.14
CA ALA A 44 -11.01 -3.09 15.06
C ALA A 44 -11.58 -3.40 16.47
N ALA A 45 -11.10 -4.46 17.11
CA ALA A 45 -11.40 -4.72 18.52
C ALA A 45 -10.35 -4.08 19.45
N CYS A 46 -10.72 -3.75 20.69
CA CYS A 46 -9.75 -3.30 21.70
C CYS A 46 -8.75 -4.41 22.04
N THR A 47 -7.61 -4.05 22.61
CA THR A 47 -6.50 -4.96 22.96
C THR A 47 -6.96 -6.12 23.85
N GLU A 48 -7.82 -5.85 24.83
CA GLU A 48 -8.27 -6.86 25.79
C GLU A 48 -9.29 -7.83 25.18
N CYS A 49 -10.25 -7.35 24.39
CA CYS A 49 -11.17 -8.22 23.65
C CYS A 49 -10.44 -9.03 22.57
N LYS A 50 -9.42 -8.46 21.91
CA LYS A 50 -8.52 -9.19 20.99
C LYS A 50 -7.82 -10.35 21.72
N ARG A 51 -7.24 -10.08 22.89
CA ARG A 51 -6.53 -11.07 23.72
C ARG A 51 -7.45 -12.20 24.18
N ARG A 52 -8.69 -11.86 24.58
CA ARG A 52 -9.68 -12.82 25.10
C ARG A 52 -10.51 -13.52 24.03
N ARG A 53 -10.41 -13.08 22.76
CA ARG A 53 -11.22 -13.58 21.63
C ARG A 53 -12.74 -13.42 21.86
N THR A 54 -13.14 -12.33 22.53
CA THR A 54 -14.55 -11.99 22.78
C THR A 54 -15.05 -10.89 21.83
N LYS A 55 -16.37 -10.75 21.73
CA LYS A 55 -16.99 -9.71 20.89
C LYS A 55 -16.72 -8.33 21.48
N CYS A 56 -15.99 -7.50 20.75
CA CYS A 56 -15.75 -6.11 21.13
C CYS A 56 -16.90 -5.22 20.63
N SER A 57 -17.43 -4.36 21.51
CA SER A 57 -18.45 -3.36 21.15
C SER A 57 -17.91 -1.93 21.08
N ALA A 58 -16.57 -1.75 21.06
CA ALA A 58 -15.93 -0.42 21.05
C ALA A 58 -16.44 0.49 19.92
N ASP A 59 -16.72 -0.06 18.73
CA ASP A 59 -17.22 0.72 17.58
C ASP A 59 -18.67 1.21 17.76
N THR A 60 -19.45 0.58 18.66
CA THR A 60 -20.85 0.96 18.96
C THR A 60 -21.00 1.74 20.26
N THR A 61 -20.24 1.38 21.30
CA THR A 61 -20.35 1.97 22.64
C THR A 61 -19.30 3.05 22.89
N GLY A 62 -18.25 3.11 22.07
CA GLY A 62 -17.04 3.86 22.38
C GLY A 62 -16.15 3.15 23.40
N PRO A 63 -14.93 3.65 23.67
CA PRO A 63 -14.11 3.23 24.80
C PRO A 63 -14.65 3.84 26.11
N PRO A 64 -14.86 3.04 27.17
CA PRO A 64 -14.65 1.61 27.25
C PRO A 64 -15.77 0.79 26.60
N CYS A 65 -15.41 -0.27 25.86
CA CYS A 65 -16.41 -1.19 25.30
C CYS A 65 -17.16 -1.92 26.43
N ALA A 66 -18.36 -2.44 26.15
CA ALA A 66 -19.25 -3.02 27.17
C ALA A 66 -18.57 -4.12 28.01
N GLU A 67 -17.77 -4.95 27.36
CA GLU A 67 -17.01 -6.03 27.98
C GLU A 67 -15.85 -5.51 28.86
N CYS A 68 -15.18 -4.42 28.48
CA CYS A 68 -14.16 -3.81 29.32
C CYS A 68 -14.77 -3.02 30.48
N ALA A 69 -15.88 -2.32 30.26
CA ALA A 69 -16.61 -1.59 31.28
C ALA A 69 -17.14 -2.52 32.38
N LEU A 70 -17.73 -3.66 32.01
CA LEU A 70 -18.27 -4.64 32.95
C LEU A 70 -17.21 -5.20 33.91
N HIS A 71 -15.97 -5.34 33.42
CA HIS A 71 -14.90 -5.98 34.16
C HIS A 71 -13.82 -5.01 34.66
N GLY A 72 -14.04 -3.69 34.52
CA GLY A 72 -13.09 -2.66 34.95
C GLY A 72 -11.72 -2.78 34.29
N ARG A 73 -11.67 -3.14 33.00
CA ARG A 73 -10.42 -3.34 32.26
C ARG A 73 -10.10 -2.15 31.38
N ASP A 74 -8.81 -1.94 31.15
CA ASP A 74 -8.35 -0.90 30.23
C ASP A 74 -8.76 -1.24 28.78
N CYS A 75 -9.40 -0.27 28.12
CA CYS A 75 -10.02 -0.46 26.82
C CYS A 75 -9.34 0.38 25.75
N VAL A 76 -8.16 -0.07 25.34
CA VAL A 76 -7.38 0.60 24.30
C VAL A 76 -7.69 0.00 22.93
N VAL A 77 -8.16 0.83 22.00
CA VAL A 77 -8.31 0.45 20.58
C VAL A 77 -7.09 0.97 19.83
N ASP A 78 -6.24 0.03 19.41
CA ASP A 78 -5.14 0.34 18.49
C ASP A 78 -5.61 0.11 17.05
N GLU A 79 -5.82 1.22 16.34
CA GLU A 79 -6.20 1.25 14.91
C GLU A 79 -5.04 0.80 14.00
N PHE A 80 -3.80 1.02 14.42
CA PHE A 80 -2.59 0.68 13.66
C PHE A 80 -2.19 -0.80 13.79
N ALA A 81 -2.72 -1.51 14.80
CA ALA A 81 -2.48 -2.94 14.98
C ALA A 81 -3.08 -3.83 13.86
N ASP A 82 -4.03 -3.34 13.05
CA ASP A 82 -4.53 -4.11 11.90
C ASP A 82 -3.51 -4.11 10.76
N LYS A 83 -2.56 -5.05 10.83
CA LYS A 83 -1.52 -5.27 9.81
C LYS A 83 -2.09 -5.47 8.41
N ARG A 84 -3.34 -5.92 8.25
CA ARG A 84 -3.96 -6.06 6.92
C ARG A 84 -4.16 -4.71 6.26
N ARG A 85 -4.56 -3.68 7.02
CA ARG A 85 -4.68 -2.30 6.51
C ARG A 85 -3.34 -1.74 6.09
N LYS A 86 -2.28 -2.04 6.86
CA LYS A 86 -0.90 -1.67 6.52
C LYS A 86 -0.42 -2.28 5.21
N VAL A 87 -0.79 -3.53 4.91
CA VAL A 87 -0.41 -4.20 3.65
C VAL A 87 -1.07 -3.57 2.43
N ALA A 88 -2.37 -3.27 2.50
CA ALA A 88 -3.07 -2.63 1.39
C ALA A 88 -2.49 -1.24 1.07
N ALA A 89 -2.28 -0.42 2.11
CA ALA A 89 -1.66 0.90 1.96
C ALA A 89 -0.23 0.81 1.41
N ARG A 90 0.58 -0.12 1.92
CA ARG A 90 1.96 -0.34 1.44
C ARG A 90 1.98 -0.76 -0.02
N ARG A 91 1.11 -1.68 -0.44
CA ARG A 91 1.02 -2.11 -1.86
C ARG A 91 0.65 -0.95 -2.77
N ALA A 92 -0.34 -0.14 -2.38
CA ALA A 92 -0.71 1.05 -3.13
C ALA A 92 0.45 2.06 -3.22
N GLN A 93 1.19 2.28 -2.12
CA GLN A 93 2.35 3.16 -2.10
C GLN A 93 3.49 2.64 -3.00
N GLU A 94 3.76 1.33 -2.98
CA GLU A 94 4.75 0.69 -3.87
C GLU A 94 4.37 0.83 -5.34
N GLU A 95 3.09 0.60 -5.66
CA GLU A 95 2.55 0.76 -7.01
C GLU A 95 2.65 2.21 -7.51
N LEU A 96 2.28 3.19 -6.67
CA LEU A 96 2.43 4.61 -6.99
C LEU A 96 3.90 5.01 -7.17
N GLY A 97 4.80 4.51 -6.31
CA GLY A 97 6.23 4.76 -6.44
C GLY A 97 6.80 4.20 -7.75
N TYR A 98 6.35 3.01 -8.14
CA TYR A 98 6.71 2.39 -9.41
C TYR A 98 6.26 3.21 -10.62
N TYR A 99 4.99 3.65 -10.65
CA TYR A 99 4.48 4.47 -11.76
C TYR A 99 5.13 5.84 -11.81
N ARG A 100 5.37 6.48 -10.65
CA ARG A 100 6.11 7.75 -10.59
C ARG A 100 7.50 7.62 -11.19
N GLY A 101 8.27 6.62 -10.77
CA GLY A 101 9.61 6.39 -11.30
C GLY A 101 9.62 6.05 -12.80
N PHE A 102 8.58 5.38 -13.29
CA PHE A 102 8.39 5.14 -14.73
C PHE A 102 8.11 6.44 -15.50
N VAL A 103 7.22 7.30 -15.02
CA VAL A 103 6.94 8.60 -15.66
C VAL A 103 8.18 9.48 -15.67
N GLU A 104 8.96 9.50 -14.59
CA GLU A 104 10.23 10.23 -14.54
C GLU A 104 11.24 9.73 -15.59
N GLN A 105 11.35 8.40 -15.77
CA GLN A 105 12.17 7.81 -16.84
C GLN A 105 11.66 8.18 -18.24
N LEU A 106 10.34 8.11 -18.46
CA LEU A 106 9.74 8.49 -19.74
C LEU A 106 10.01 9.96 -20.07
N LEU A 107 9.84 10.87 -19.10
CA LEU A 107 10.14 12.29 -19.26
C LEU A 107 11.63 12.52 -19.54
N LYS A 108 12.53 11.79 -18.87
CA LYS A 108 13.96 11.85 -19.15
C LYS A 108 14.27 11.42 -20.58
N ALA A 109 13.70 10.31 -21.03
CA ALA A 109 13.89 9.81 -22.39
C ALA A 109 13.39 10.80 -23.46
N ILE A 110 12.29 11.52 -23.18
CA ILE A 110 11.76 12.54 -24.10
C ILE A 110 12.62 13.82 -24.09
N ARG A 111 13.13 14.24 -22.92
CA ARG A 111 13.90 15.49 -22.80
C ARG A 111 15.33 15.39 -23.31
N CYS A 112 15.94 14.22 -23.13
CA CYS A 112 17.36 14.00 -23.41
C CYS A 112 17.60 13.09 -24.62
N GLY A 113 16.58 12.37 -25.10
CA GLY A 113 16.73 11.48 -26.24
C GLY A 113 16.74 12.23 -27.57
N GLU A 114 17.32 11.58 -28.57
CA GLU A 114 17.29 12.06 -29.95
C GLU A 114 15.87 12.08 -30.54
N GLU A 115 15.64 12.88 -31.58
CA GLU A 115 14.33 12.98 -32.24
C GLU A 115 13.82 11.60 -32.71
N THR A 116 14.70 10.75 -33.22
CA THR A 116 14.40 9.36 -33.64
C THR A 116 13.87 8.52 -32.47
N ASP A 117 14.49 8.63 -31.32
CA ASP A 117 14.11 7.94 -30.09
C ASP A 117 12.76 8.45 -29.56
N VAL A 118 12.54 9.78 -29.58
CA VAL A 118 11.25 10.38 -29.20
C VAL A 118 10.13 9.92 -30.14
N GLN A 119 10.37 9.90 -31.45
CA GLN A 119 9.40 9.40 -32.42
C GLN A 119 9.08 7.91 -32.19
N ALA A 120 10.08 7.09 -31.84
CA ALA A 120 9.87 5.69 -31.50
C ALA A 120 9.00 5.53 -30.24
N ILE A 121 9.25 6.31 -29.18
CA ILE A 121 8.41 6.32 -27.97
C ILE A 121 6.96 6.68 -28.35
N VAL A 122 6.76 7.75 -29.11
CA VAL A 122 5.42 8.22 -29.51
C VAL A 122 4.72 7.18 -30.37
N ALA A 123 5.42 6.53 -31.30
CA ALA A 123 4.86 5.48 -32.14
C ALA A 123 4.35 4.28 -31.31
N VAL A 124 5.13 3.85 -30.32
CA VAL A 124 4.75 2.73 -29.43
C VAL A 124 3.57 3.12 -28.52
N ILE A 125 3.52 4.36 -28.04
CA ILE A 125 2.36 4.84 -27.27
C ILE A 125 1.10 4.87 -28.16
N ARG A 126 1.22 5.38 -29.38
CA ARG A 126 0.09 5.49 -30.32
C ARG A 126 -0.40 4.16 -30.87
N SER A 127 0.43 3.10 -30.87
CA SER A 127 0.00 1.75 -31.26
C SER A 127 -0.89 1.07 -30.21
N GLY A 128 -1.08 1.70 -29.04
CA GLY A 128 -1.86 1.12 -27.94
C GLY A 128 -1.09 0.05 -27.17
N ALA A 129 0.25 0.09 -27.20
CA ALA A 129 1.10 -0.83 -26.47
C ALA A 129 0.85 -0.78 -24.96
N SER A 130 1.09 -1.90 -24.29
CA SER A 130 0.99 -2.00 -22.84
C SER A 130 2.05 -1.14 -22.13
N HIS A 131 1.80 -0.79 -20.86
CA HIS A 131 2.77 -0.06 -20.05
C HIS A 131 4.13 -0.78 -19.95
N ASP A 132 4.13 -2.12 -19.98
CA ASP A 132 5.36 -2.91 -19.89
C ASP A 132 6.19 -2.83 -21.18
N GLU A 133 5.53 -2.85 -22.34
CA GLU A 133 6.19 -2.66 -23.64
C GLU A 133 6.76 -1.25 -23.78
N ILE A 134 5.98 -0.21 -23.44
CA ILE A 134 6.45 1.18 -23.44
C ILE A 134 7.67 1.33 -22.51
N ARG A 135 7.61 0.72 -21.31
CA ARG A 135 8.73 0.76 -20.35
C ARG A 135 9.97 0.06 -20.86
N ALA A 136 9.84 -1.06 -21.55
CA ALA A 136 10.97 -1.78 -22.14
C ALA A 136 11.68 -0.90 -23.18
N VAL A 137 10.92 -0.22 -24.04
CA VAL A 137 11.44 0.72 -25.03
C VAL A 137 12.16 1.87 -24.35
N VAL A 138 11.50 2.61 -23.45
CA VAL A 138 12.09 3.74 -22.71
C VAL A 138 13.40 3.36 -22.02
N ARG A 139 13.45 2.18 -21.39
CA ARG A 139 14.66 1.70 -20.71
C ARG A 139 15.79 1.38 -21.69
N GLY A 140 15.47 0.80 -22.84
CA GLY A 140 16.45 0.53 -23.90
C GLY A 140 17.06 1.83 -24.43
N LEU A 141 16.22 2.85 -24.68
CA LEU A 141 16.66 4.18 -25.12
C LEU A 141 17.58 4.84 -24.10
N LEU A 142 17.16 4.88 -22.83
CA LEU A 142 17.95 5.48 -21.75
C LEU A 142 19.29 4.80 -21.53
N ARG A 143 19.44 3.51 -21.85
CA ARG A 143 20.74 2.81 -21.75
C ARG A 143 21.69 3.23 -22.86
N ARG A 144 21.19 3.36 -24.10
CA ARG A 144 22.01 3.82 -25.24
C ARG A 144 22.62 5.19 -24.99
N ASN A 145 21.83 6.12 -24.45
CA ASN A 145 22.27 7.48 -24.14
C ASN A 145 23.30 7.59 -22.99
N VAL A 146 23.58 6.51 -22.22
CA VAL A 146 24.59 6.52 -21.15
C VAL A 146 25.95 6.02 -21.65
N GLU A 147 25.96 5.17 -22.69
CA GLU A 147 27.19 4.59 -23.25
C GLU A 147 27.99 5.60 -24.11
N GLU A 148 27.37 6.71 -24.53
CA GLU A 148 28.01 7.76 -25.34
C GLU A 148 28.76 8.81 -24.50
N GLU A 149 28.54 8.88 -23.19
CA GLU A 149 29.26 9.83 -22.31
C GLU A 149 30.53 9.26 -21.66
N GLU A 150 30.77 7.93 -21.75
CA GLU A 150 31.94 7.29 -21.12
C GLU A 150 33.17 7.13 -22.04
N ASP A 151 33.13 7.63 -23.29
CA ASP A 151 34.26 7.54 -24.25
C ASP A 151 34.93 8.90 -24.54
N MET A 152 35.14 9.70 -23.49
CA MET A 152 35.99 10.91 -23.54
C MET A 152 37.36 10.62 -22.88
N PRO A 153 38.46 10.51 -23.64
CA PRO A 153 39.78 10.25 -23.08
C PRO A 153 40.35 11.47 -22.34
N ASP A 154 40.95 11.18 -21.19
CA ASP A 154 41.68 12.09 -20.32
C ASP A 154 42.71 12.97 -21.06
N GLY A 155 42.54 14.29 -20.91
CA GLY A 155 43.54 15.29 -21.29
C GLY A 155 44.20 15.91 -20.05
N VAL A 156 45.27 15.28 -19.57
CA VAL A 156 46.13 15.72 -18.45
C VAL A 156 46.99 16.94 -18.84
N GLY A 157 47.12 17.92 -17.93
CA GLY A 157 48.20 18.93 -18.01
C GLY A 157 48.19 20.08 -16.98
N GLN A 158 48.70 19.81 -15.77
CA GLN A 158 49.51 20.65 -14.85
C GLN A 158 49.03 22.10 -14.57
N GLY A 159 48.79 22.58 -13.34
CA GLY A 159 49.45 22.33 -12.05
C GLY A 159 50.05 23.65 -11.56
N THR A 160 49.50 24.24 -10.48
CA THR A 160 50.28 25.06 -9.54
C THR A 160 49.65 24.98 -8.16
N GLU A 161 50.52 24.61 -7.24
CA GLU A 161 50.34 24.52 -5.81
C GLU A 161 50.03 25.90 -5.21
N THR A 162 49.21 25.96 -4.17
CA THR A 162 49.54 26.73 -2.97
C THR A 162 48.77 26.18 -1.78
N ASP A 163 49.50 26.18 -0.68
CA ASP A 163 49.25 25.60 0.62
C ASP A 163 48.34 26.48 1.49
N GLU A 164 48.01 25.93 2.66
CA GLU A 164 47.55 26.57 3.88
C GLU A 164 46.03 26.66 4.13
N GLY A 165 45.56 25.67 4.89
CA GLY A 165 45.31 25.98 6.30
C GLY A 165 43.85 25.94 6.76
N SER A 166 43.67 25.20 7.86
CA SER A 166 42.80 25.58 8.99
C SER A 166 41.43 24.90 9.13
N LYS A 167 41.46 23.88 9.99
CA LYS A 167 40.58 23.64 11.16
C LYS A 167 39.11 23.27 10.94
N ASP A 168 38.80 22.08 11.46
CA ASP A 168 37.69 21.75 12.37
C ASP A 168 36.54 22.75 12.47
N VAL A 169 35.31 22.30 12.20
CA VAL A 169 34.13 22.42 13.09
C VAL A 169 33.00 21.55 12.51
N THR A 170 32.63 20.49 13.23
CA THR A 170 31.25 19.97 13.25
C THR A 170 30.42 20.87 14.19
N PRO A 171 29.13 21.12 13.94
CA PRO A 171 28.15 20.24 14.58
C PRO A 171 26.83 20.04 13.82
N ASP A 172 26.19 18.97 14.24
CA ASP A 172 24.81 18.55 14.03
C ASP A 172 23.77 19.67 14.17
N GLY A 173 22.72 19.61 13.34
CA GLY A 173 21.59 20.53 13.43
C GLY A 173 20.43 20.16 12.51
N TRP A 174 19.93 18.92 12.58
CA TRP A 174 18.76 18.48 11.81
C TRP A 174 17.60 18.10 12.73
N PHE A 175 16.94 19.12 13.30
CA PHE A 175 15.55 19.06 13.76
C PHE A 175 14.97 20.48 13.78
N ASN A 176 14.11 20.79 12.80
CA ASN A 176 12.90 21.57 13.02
C ASN A 176 11.89 21.27 11.90
#